data_AF-A0A660A885-F1
#
_entry.id   AF-A0A660A885-F1
#
_cell.length_a   1.000
_cell.length_b   1.000
_cell.length_c   1.000
_cell.angle_alpha   90.00
_cell.angle_beta   90.00
_cell.angle_gamma   90.00
#
_symmetry.space_group_name_H-M   'P 1'
#
loop_
_entity.id
_entity.type
_entity.pdbx_description
1 polymer ?
#
loop_
_entity_poly.entity_id
_entity_poly.type
_entity_poly.pdbx_seq_one_letter_code
_entity_poly.pdbx_strand_id
1 'polypeptide(L)'
;FAKQKTDVLFVITPVNKAWAEYTGLNQDKYQEAVRKIKYQLKAQGFHRIADFSKDGGESYFMQDTIHLGWNGWLAFDKEVQPFLENNQSSPHYKLNPYFYSKEWANKRLVSQD
;
A
#
# COMPACT_ATOMS: atom_id res chain seq x y z
N PHE A 1 4.60 4.26 15.20
CA PHE A 1 5.63 4.88 14.33
C PHE A 1 5.95 6.30 14.74
N ALA A 2 5.04 7.27 14.59
CA ALA A 2 5.36 8.68 14.84
C ALA A 2 5.91 9.01 16.24
N LYS A 3 5.28 8.50 17.31
CA LYS A 3 5.77 8.68 18.69
C LYS A 3 7.20 8.17 18.90
N GLN A 4 7.55 7.07 18.24
CA GLN A 4 8.87 6.44 18.33
C GLN A 4 9.84 6.92 17.24
N LYS A 5 9.45 7.91 16.42
CA LYS A 5 10.22 8.39 15.27
C LYS A 5 10.67 7.26 14.34
N THR A 6 9.90 6.17 14.25
CA THR A 6 10.18 5.05 13.35
C THR A 6 9.96 5.51 11.92
N ASP A 7 10.99 5.41 11.09
CA ASP A 7 10.85 5.55 9.64
C ASP A 7 10.33 4.24 9.06
N VAL A 8 9.40 4.31 8.11
CA VAL A 8 8.61 3.14 7.67
C VAL A 8 8.41 3.15 6.17
N LEU A 9 8.76 2.04 5.53
CA LEU A 9 8.33 1.68 4.19
C LEU A 9 7.05 0.83 4.30
N PHE A 10 5.95 1.30 3.72
CA PHE A 10 4.72 0.53 3.60
C PHE A 10 4.70 -0.23 2.28
N VAL A 11 4.19 -1.46 2.30
CA VAL A 11 4.01 -2.28 1.10
C VAL A 11 2.52 -2.54 0.89
N ILE A 12 2.04 -2.26 -0.32
CA ILE A 12 0.67 -2.58 -0.75
C ILE A 12 0.77 -3.67 -1.81
N THR A 13 0.35 -4.89 -1.47
CA THR A 13 0.35 -6.03 -2.40
C THR A 13 -0.85 -5.94 -3.35
N PRO A 14 -0.86 -6.63 -4.51
CA PRO A 14 -2.05 -6.80 -5.34
C PRO A 14 -2.87 -8.02 -4.91
N VAL A 15 -3.99 -8.24 -5.61
CA VAL A 15 -4.68 -9.54 -5.68
C VAL A 15 -4.31 -10.19 -7.01
N ASN A 16 -4.15 -11.52 -7.05
CA ASN A 16 -3.91 -12.23 -8.30
C ASN A 16 -5.01 -11.89 -9.34
N LYS A 17 -4.62 -11.40 -10.52
CA LYS A 17 -5.55 -10.88 -11.52
C LYS A 17 -6.51 -11.95 -12.05
N ALA A 18 -6.01 -13.15 -12.36
CA ALA A 18 -6.85 -14.25 -12.83
C ALA A 18 -7.86 -14.68 -11.76
N TRP A 19 -7.45 -14.69 -10.48
CA TRP A 19 -8.36 -14.96 -9.37
C TRP A 19 -9.42 -13.87 -9.20
N ALA A 20 -9.03 -12.60 -9.31
CA ALA A 20 -9.97 -11.49 -9.23
C ALA A 20 -10.99 -11.51 -10.38
N GLU A 21 -10.56 -11.81 -11.60
CA GLU A 21 -11.43 -11.96 -12.77
C GLU A 21 -12.40 -13.13 -12.58
N TYR A 22 -11.92 -14.29 -12.12
CA TYR A 22 -12.75 -15.46 -11.87
C TYR A 22 -13.80 -15.25 -10.78
N THR A 23 -13.43 -14.59 -9.68
CA THR A 23 -14.33 -14.36 -8.53
C THR A 23 -15.23 -13.14 -8.68
N GLY A 24 -14.98 -12.29 -9.67
CA GLY A 24 -15.68 -11.01 -9.86
C GLY A 24 -15.27 -9.94 -8.84
N LEU A 25 -14.08 -10.02 -8.25
CA LEU A 25 -13.56 -8.98 -7.36
C LEU A 25 -13.37 -7.68 -8.15
N ASN A 26 -14.09 -6.64 -7.76
CA ASN A 26 -14.05 -5.35 -8.43
C ASN A 26 -12.69 -4.65 -8.19
N GLN A 27 -11.86 -4.60 -9.23
CA GLN A 27 -10.54 -3.97 -9.21
C GLN A 27 -10.62 -2.45 -9.03
N ASP A 28 -11.66 -1.77 -9.51
CA ASP A 28 -11.82 -0.33 -9.28
C ASP A 28 -12.05 -0.03 -7.79
N LYS A 29 -12.85 -0.86 -7.11
CA LYS A 29 -13.05 -0.78 -5.65
C LYS A 29 -11.80 -1.12 -4.87
N TYR A 30 -11.01 -2.07 -5.35
CA TYR A 30 -9.70 -2.35 -4.78
C TYR A 30 -8.79 -1.12 -4.87
N GLN A 31 -8.71 -0.48 -6.05
CA GLN A 31 -7.91 0.72 -6.26
C GLN A 31 -8.45 1.96 -5.51
N GLU A 32 -9.77 2.08 -5.30
CA GLU A 32 -10.36 3.07 -4.38
C GLU A 32 -9.83 2.89 -2.94
N ALA A 33 -9.76 1.65 -2.45
CA ALA A 33 -9.24 1.35 -1.12
C ALA A 33 -7.74 1.68 -1.02
N VAL A 34 -6.94 1.32 -2.04
CA VAL A 34 -5.52 1.68 -2.13
C VAL A 34 -5.33 3.18 -2.08
N ARG A 35 -6.10 3.96 -2.86
CA ARG A 35 -6.06 5.44 -2.82
C ARG A 35 -6.40 5.97 -1.44
N LYS A 36 -7.40 5.40 -0.75
CA LYS A 36 -7.79 5.80 0.61
C LYS A 36 -6.66 5.57 1.62
N ILE A 37 -6.00 4.42 1.57
CA ILE A 37 -4.84 4.10 2.42
C ILE A 37 -3.69 5.08 2.14
N LYS A 38 -3.32 5.27 0.87
CA LYS A 38 -2.24 6.18 0.48
C LYS A 38 -2.51 7.62 0.89
N TYR A 39 -3.76 8.08 0.80
CA TYR A 39 -4.15 9.41 1.29
C TYR A 39 -3.89 9.54 2.79
N GLN A 40 -4.35 8.58 3.61
CA GLN A 40 -4.14 8.60 5.06
C GLN A 40 -2.65 8.59 5.44
N LEU A 41 -1.84 7.82 4.72
CA LEU A 41 -0.39 7.77 4.93
C LEU A 41 0.26 9.12 4.58
N LYS A 42 0.08 9.58 3.33
CA LYS A 42 0.73 10.79 2.81
C LYS A 42 0.29 12.06 3.56
N ALA A 43 -1.00 12.16 3.93
CA ALA A 43 -1.51 13.31 4.68
C ALA A 43 -0.88 13.47 6.07
N GLN A 44 -0.24 12.42 6.60
CA GLN A 44 0.40 12.43 7.92
C GLN A 44 1.94 12.38 7.86
N GLY A 45 2.52 12.46 6.65
CA GLY A 45 3.97 12.46 6.43
C GLY A 45 4.58 11.09 6.11
N PHE A 46 3.77 10.03 5.96
CA PHE A 46 4.25 8.71 5.54
C PHE A 46 4.33 8.65 4.02
N HIS A 47 5.48 9.00 3.46
CA HIS A 47 5.66 9.12 2.01
C HIS A 47 6.25 7.87 1.33
N ARG A 48 6.88 6.97 2.08
CA ARG A 48 7.53 5.76 1.56
C ARG A 48 6.53 4.62 1.44
N ILE A 49 6.09 4.38 0.21
CA ILE A 49 5.07 3.39 -0.11
C ILE A 49 5.51 2.65 -1.37
N ALA A 50 5.89 1.38 -1.22
CA ALA A 50 6.03 0.43 -2.32
C ALA A 50 4.62 -0.07 -2.70
N ASP A 51 4.08 0.45 -3.79
CA ASP A 51 2.72 0.16 -4.23
C ASP A 51 2.74 -0.81 -5.42
N PHE A 52 2.52 -2.09 -5.14
CA PHE A 52 2.43 -3.16 -6.12
C PHE A 52 0.97 -3.52 -6.43
N SER A 53 0.00 -2.71 -6.01
CA SER A 53 -1.44 -3.06 -6.07
C SER A 53 -1.98 -3.33 -7.48
N LYS A 54 -1.21 -3.01 -8.52
CA LYS A 54 -1.53 -3.21 -9.94
C LYS A 54 -0.78 -4.38 -10.59
N ASP A 55 0.10 -5.04 -9.85
CA ASP A 55 1.04 -6.02 -10.41
C ASP A 55 0.51 -7.46 -10.32
N GLY A 56 -0.76 -7.64 -9.94
CA GLY A 56 -1.38 -8.96 -9.76
C GLY A 56 -1.51 -9.80 -11.03
N GLY A 57 -1.30 -9.18 -12.20
CA GLY A 57 -1.26 -9.87 -13.50
C GLY A 57 0.15 -10.25 -13.96
N GLU A 58 1.18 -9.83 -13.24
CA GLU A 58 2.56 -10.14 -13.58
C GLU A 58 2.86 -11.63 -13.31
N SER A 59 3.57 -12.28 -14.23
CA SER A 59 3.86 -13.71 -14.14
C SER A 59 4.64 -14.02 -12.87
N TYR A 60 4.16 -15.02 -12.09
CA TYR A 60 4.77 -15.47 -10.83
C TYR A 60 4.92 -14.39 -9.75
N PHE A 61 4.21 -13.27 -9.86
CA PHE A 61 4.26 -12.18 -8.88
C PHE A 61 3.54 -12.57 -7.58
N MET A 62 2.49 -13.38 -7.69
CA MET A 62 1.70 -13.89 -6.57
C MET A 62 1.99 -15.38 -6.34
N GLN A 63 2.13 -15.78 -5.08
CA GLN A 63 2.24 -17.19 -4.69
C GLN A 63 0.87 -17.87 -4.74
N ASP A 64 -0.15 -17.15 -4.30
CA ASP A 64 -1.53 -17.59 -4.25
C ASP A 64 -2.48 -16.43 -4.62
N THR A 65 -3.68 -16.39 -4.05
CA THR A 65 -4.70 -15.40 -4.38
C THR A 65 -4.38 -14.00 -3.87
N ILE A 66 -3.62 -13.86 -2.77
CA ILE A 66 -3.41 -12.58 -2.06
C ILE A 66 -1.98 -12.34 -1.56
N HIS A 67 -1.11 -13.37 -1.51
CA HIS A 67 0.26 -13.23 -1.03
C HIS A 67 1.26 -13.08 -2.18
N LEU A 68 2.26 -12.23 -1.99
CA LEU A 68 3.41 -12.11 -2.90
C LEU A 68 4.12 -13.46 -3.02
N GLY A 69 4.50 -13.81 -4.24
CA GLY A 69 5.31 -14.98 -4.58
C GLY A 69 6.63 -14.58 -5.19
N TRP A 70 7.28 -15.51 -5.88
CA TRP A 70 8.63 -15.41 -6.45
C TRP A 70 9.00 -14.02 -6.97
N ASN A 71 8.40 -13.57 -8.08
CA ASN A 71 8.73 -12.29 -8.68
C ASN A 71 8.23 -11.10 -7.85
N GLY A 72 7.20 -11.30 -7.02
CA GLY A 72 6.71 -10.30 -6.08
C GLY A 72 7.70 -10.04 -4.95
N TRP A 73 8.35 -11.08 -4.41
CA TRP A 73 9.42 -10.95 -3.43
C TRP A 73 10.67 -10.28 -4.02
N LEU A 74 10.99 -10.56 -5.29
CA LEU A 74 12.07 -9.85 -5.97
C LEU A 74 11.75 -8.35 -6.16
N ALA A 75 10.50 -8.00 -6.49
CA ALA A 75 10.07 -6.61 -6.58
C ALA A 75 10.06 -5.91 -5.21
N PHE A 76 9.59 -6.61 -4.16
CA PHE A 76 9.64 -6.15 -2.77
C PHE A 76 11.07 -5.85 -2.33
N ASP A 77 12.02 -6.75 -2.60
CA ASP A 77 13.41 -6.62 -2.17
C ASP A 77 14.09 -5.39 -2.80
N LYS A 78 13.78 -5.07 -4.06
CA LYS A 78 14.27 -3.86 -4.74
C LYS A 78 13.85 -2.56 -4.06
N GLU A 79 12.75 -2.54 -3.32
CA GLU A 79 12.30 -1.37 -2.54
C GLU A 79 12.84 -1.41 -1.10
N VAL A 80 12.90 -2.61 -0.50
CA VAL A 80 13.21 -2.80 0.92
C VAL A 80 14.70 -2.77 1.20
N GLN A 81 15.51 -3.44 0.37
CA GLN A 81 16.96 -3.45 0.51
C GLN A 81 17.55 -2.03 0.57
N PRO A 82 17.31 -1.12 -0.40
CA PRO A 82 17.87 0.23 -0.33
C PRO A 82 17.30 1.05 0.82
N PHE A 83 16.06 0.77 1.27
CA PHE A 83 15.48 1.42 2.44
C PHE A 83 16.21 1.03 3.74
N LEU A 84 16.59 -0.24 3.89
CA LEU A 84 17.27 -0.76 5.09
C LEU A 84 18.78 -0.50 5.09
N GLU A 85 19.43 -0.53 3.93
CA GLU A 85 20.90 -0.43 3.81
C GLU A 85 21.40 1.02 3.75
N ASN A 86 20.57 1.97 3.31
CA ASN A 86 20.98 3.38 3.23
C ASN A 86 20.51 4.18 4.44
N ASN A 87 21.29 5.20 4.81
CA ASN A 87 20.89 6.15 5.84
C ASN A 87 19.64 6.90 5.43
N GLN A 88 18.68 6.95 6.36
CA GLN A 88 17.41 7.62 6.15
C GLN A 88 17.35 8.91 6.96
N SER A 89 16.79 9.97 6.36
CA SER A 89 16.50 11.20 7.10
C SER A 89 15.49 10.94 8.21
N SER A 90 15.62 11.65 9.33
CA SER A 90 14.63 11.56 10.41
C SER A 90 13.23 11.92 9.88
N PRO A 91 12.21 11.09 10.14
CA PRO A 91 10.88 11.36 9.62
C PRO A 91 10.17 12.46 10.41
N HIS A 92 9.38 13.27 9.71
CA HIS A 92 8.51 14.28 10.29
C HIS A 92 7.05 13.93 10.03
N TYR A 93 6.34 13.55 11.09
CA TYR A 93 4.95 13.14 10.99
C TYR A 93 4.02 14.15 11.68
N LYS A 94 2.89 14.44 11.04
CA LYS A 94 1.80 15.25 11.60
C LYS A 94 0.55 14.39 11.68
N LEU A 95 0.34 13.75 12.82
CA LEU A 95 -0.83 12.91 13.03
C LEU A 95 -2.10 13.76 13.04
N ASN A 96 -3.17 13.24 12.42
CA ASN A 96 -4.47 13.88 12.40
C ASN A 96 -5.51 12.98 13.09
N PRO A 97 -6.07 13.38 14.25
CA PRO A 97 -7.08 12.61 14.96
C PRO A 97 -8.33 12.28 14.14
N TYR A 98 -8.59 13.02 13.05
CA TYR A 98 -9.64 12.71 12.08
C TYR A 98 -9.62 11.25 11.60
N PHE A 99 -8.43 10.66 11.45
CA PHE A 99 -8.28 9.28 10.98
C PHE A 99 -8.75 8.21 11.99
N TYR A 100 -9.05 8.58 13.24
CA TYR A 100 -9.70 7.70 14.23
C TYR A 100 -11.23 7.77 14.21
N SER A 101 -11.80 8.74 13.48
CA SER A 101 -13.24 8.99 13.50
C SER A 101 -14.04 7.93 12.73
N LYS A 102 -15.31 7.75 13.12
CA LYS A 102 -16.29 7.00 12.33
C LYS A 102 -16.51 7.61 10.94
N GLU A 103 -16.33 8.93 10.82
CA GLU A 103 -16.46 9.63 9.54
C GLU A 103 -15.38 9.15 8.55
N TRP A 104 -14.11 9.15 8.96
CA TRP A 104 -13.03 8.61 8.12
C TRP A 104 -13.23 7.13 7.79
N ALA A 105 -13.63 6.32 8.77
CA ALA A 105 -13.88 4.89 8.56
C ALA A 105 -14.93 4.66 7.44
N ASN A 106 -16.03 5.41 7.47
CA ASN A 106 -17.13 5.30 6.50
C ASN A 106 -16.96 6.15 5.24
N LYS A 107 -15.92 6.98 5.17
CA LYS A 107 -15.67 7.85 4.01
C LYS A 107 -15.47 7.01 2.75
N ARG A 108 -16.37 7.16 1.79
CA ARG A 108 -16.19 6.68 0.43
C ARG A 108 -15.40 7.74 -0.32
N LEU A 109 -14.26 7.39 -0.87
CA LEU A 109 -13.61 8.28 -1.83
C LEU A 109 -14.43 8.20 -3.12
N VAL A 110 -15.13 9.27 -3.46
CA VAL A 110 -15.69 9.42 -4.79
C VAL A 110 -14.50 9.61 -5.73
N SER A 111 -14.44 8.85 -6.83
CA SER A 111 -13.47 9.08 -7.90
C SER A 111 -13.52 10.56 -8.28
N GLN A 112 -12.42 11.27 -8.04
CA GLN A 112 -12.16 12.54 -8.72
C GLN A 112 -11.05 12.25 -9.72
N ASP A 113 -11.43 12.38 -10.98
CA ASP A 113 -10.69 12.60 -12.23
C ASP A 113 -9.30 11.96 -12.40
#